data_AF-A0A9Q4FMM6-F1
#
_entry.id   AF-A0A9Q4FMM6-F1
#
_cell.length_a   1.000
_cell.length_b   1.000
_cell.length_c   1.000
_cell.angle_alpha   90.00
_cell.angle_beta   90.00
_cell.angle_gamma   90.00
#
_symmetry.space_group_name_H-M   'P 1'
#
loop_
_entity.id
_entity.type
_entity.pdbx_description
1 polymer ?
#
loop_
_entity_poly.entity_id
_entity_poly.type
_entity_poly.pdbx_seq_one_letter_code
_entity_poly.pdbx_strand_id
1 'polypeptide(L)'
;MQKGLIHLYKYNNIELKECEVLKDLTKTGKERPWREKKLKTIELAESYFRLGDKKYYRIRDCGSFLEYKRHIETGEKKLNGANFCKVRLCPMCSWRRSLKIYGQASQVMEKALEEKSYRFLFLTLTCKNVYGEDLSNQINNLFYAFNKMSKRKIFKQTIKGWFRALEVTHNLDKTSNNYDTYRIDPLILDKNSRILSFS
;
A
#
# COMPACT_ATOMS: atom_id res chain seq x y z
N MET A 1 -27.19 -11.37 5.86
CA MET A 1 -26.23 -10.30 5.47
C MET A 1 -25.28 -10.85 4.39
N GLN A 2 -25.27 -10.27 3.19
CA GLN A 2 -24.35 -10.67 2.12
C GLN A 2 -22.89 -10.32 2.52
N LYS A 3 -22.01 -11.32 2.54
CA LYS A 3 -20.59 -11.13 2.87
C LYS A 3 -19.93 -10.17 1.85
N GLY A 4 -19.21 -9.16 2.34
CA GLY A 4 -18.34 -8.30 1.53
C GLY A 4 -18.94 -6.98 1.02
N LEU A 5 -20.20 -6.67 1.32
CA LEU A 5 -20.75 -5.34 1.08
C LEU A 5 -20.25 -4.34 2.13
N ILE A 6 -19.90 -3.13 1.69
CA ILE A 6 -19.60 -2.00 2.57
C ILE A 6 -20.82 -1.08 2.57
N HIS A 7 -21.40 -0.91 3.74
CA HIS A 7 -22.59 -0.09 3.91
C HIS A 7 -22.21 1.30 4.42
N LEU A 8 -22.89 2.30 3.88
CA LEU A 8 -22.91 3.65 4.42
C LEU A 8 -23.98 3.71 5.50
N TYR A 9 -23.61 4.23 6.67
CA TYR A 9 -24.57 4.58 7.72
C TYR A 9 -24.82 6.09 7.65
N LYS A 10 -26.07 6.49 7.42
CA LYS A 10 -26.50 7.89 7.49
C LYS A 10 -26.90 8.21 8.93
N TYR A 11 -26.30 9.23 9.51
CA TYR A 11 -26.74 9.81 10.79
C TYR A 11 -27.45 11.13 10.51
N ASN A 12 -28.78 11.14 10.60
CA ASN A 12 -29.58 12.34 10.76
C ASN A 12 -30.48 12.09 11.97
N ASN A 13 -30.32 12.88 13.04
CA ASN A 13 -31.14 12.86 14.26
C ASN A 13 -31.65 11.46 14.68
N ILE A 14 -30.81 10.74 15.41
CA ILE A 14 -31.14 9.60 16.30
C ILE A 14 -31.64 8.30 15.62
N GLU A 15 -31.94 8.26 14.32
CA GLU A 15 -32.30 7.01 13.62
C GLU A 15 -31.29 6.58 12.54
N LEU A 16 -30.79 5.34 12.64
CA LEU A 16 -30.02 4.66 11.59
C LEU A 16 -30.95 4.29 10.42
N LYS A 17 -31.11 5.19 9.44
CA LYS A 17 -31.85 4.90 8.20
C LYS A 17 -30.93 4.40 7.07
N GLU A 18 -31.32 3.24 6.53
CA GLU A 18 -30.89 2.56 5.30
C GLU A 18 -29.39 2.30 5.08
N CYS A 19 -29.07 1.01 4.92
CA CYS A 19 -27.75 0.52 4.52
C CYS A 19 -27.57 0.65 3.00
N GLU A 20 -27.19 1.85 2.52
CA GLU A 20 -26.83 2.02 1.11
C GLU A 20 -25.47 1.36 0.81
N VAL A 21 -25.36 0.71 -0.35
CA VAL A 21 -24.07 0.22 -0.84
C VAL A 21 -23.19 1.42 -1.20
N LEU A 22 -21.97 1.46 -0.65
CA LEU A 22 -21.00 2.50 -0.97
C LEU A 22 -20.67 2.50 -2.47
N LYS A 23 -20.99 3.60 -3.15
CA LYS A 23 -20.48 3.93 -4.48
C LYS A 23 -19.38 4.99 -4.35
N ASP A 24 -18.13 4.59 -4.58
CA ASP A 24 -16.94 5.45 -4.52
C ASP A 24 -16.22 5.39 -5.86
N LEU A 25 -16.31 6.48 -6.63
CA LEU A 25 -15.76 6.58 -7.97
C LEU A 25 -14.52 7.47 -7.97
N THR A 26 -13.53 7.13 -8.80
CA THR A 26 -12.41 8.02 -9.11
C THR A 26 -12.88 9.20 -9.96
N LYS A 27 -12.01 10.21 -10.13
CA LYS A 27 -12.24 11.32 -11.07
C LYS A 27 -12.49 10.85 -12.52
N THR A 28 -11.99 9.66 -12.86
CA THR A 28 -12.16 9.01 -14.17
C THR A 28 -13.40 8.12 -14.24
N GLY A 29 -14.26 8.11 -13.21
CA GLY A 29 -15.48 7.30 -13.17
C GLY A 29 -15.27 5.82 -12.82
N LYS A 30 -14.04 5.38 -12.54
CA LYS A 30 -13.75 3.99 -12.15
C LYS A 30 -14.14 3.74 -10.70
N GLU A 31 -14.86 2.67 -10.44
CA GLU A 31 -15.20 2.26 -9.08
C GLU A 31 -13.96 1.83 -8.29
N ARG A 32 -13.86 2.29 -7.04
CA ARG A 32 -12.79 1.86 -6.14
C ARG A 32 -13.04 0.43 -5.66
N PRO A 33 -12.00 -0.42 -5.59
CA PRO A 33 -12.13 -1.86 -5.33
C PRO A 33 -12.37 -2.21 -3.85
N TRP A 34 -13.25 -1.49 -3.16
CA TRP A 34 -13.58 -1.68 -1.75
C TRP A 34 -14.00 -3.13 -1.43
N ARG A 35 -14.91 -3.69 -2.23
CA ARG A 35 -15.39 -5.07 -2.09
C ARG A 35 -14.27 -6.09 -2.26
N GLU A 36 -13.46 -5.96 -3.31
CA GLU A 36 -12.32 -6.85 -3.55
C GLU A 36 -11.33 -6.83 -2.38
N LYS A 37 -10.99 -5.63 -1.87
CA LYS A 37 -10.09 -5.51 -0.72
C LYS A 37 -10.72 -6.05 0.56
N LYS A 38 -12.04 -5.94 0.73
CA LYS A 38 -12.75 -6.52 1.88
C LYS A 38 -12.74 -8.04 1.85
N LEU A 39 -13.00 -8.66 0.69
CA LEU A 39 -12.94 -10.12 0.52
C LEU A 39 -11.56 -10.68 0.88
N LYS A 40 -10.49 -10.10 0.31
CA LYS A 40 -9.09 -10.47 0.66
C LYS A 40 -8.78 -10.24 2.13
N THR A 41 -9.39 -9.25 2.76
CA THR A 41 -9.23 -8.98 4.20
C THR A 41 -9.88 -10.06 5.06
N ILE A 42 -11.02 -10.60 4.63
CA ILE A 42 -11.67 -11.74 5.29
C ILE A 42 -10.80 -12.99 5.15
N GLU A 43 -10.30 -13.31 3.96
CA GLU A 43 -9.37 -14.43 3.72
C GLU A 43 -8.12 -14.35 4.61
N LEU A 44 -7.55 -13.15 4.73
CA LEU A 44 -6.45 -12.91 5.65
C LEU A 44 -6.87 -13.17 7.10
N ALA A 45 -8.03 -12.65 7.53
CA ALA A 45 -8.53 -12.86 8.88
C ALA A 45 -8.64 -14.36 9.19
N GLU A 46 -9.23 -15.16 8.30
CA GLU A 46 -9.32 -16.61 8.47
C GLU A 46 -7.95 -17.26 8.65
N SER A 47 -6.91 -16.74 7.99
CA SER A 47 -5.54 -17.22 8.18
C SER A 47 -5.01 -16.89 9.58
N TYR A 48 -5.29 -15.69 10.12
CA TYR A 48 -4.97 -15.35 11.51
C TYR A 48 -5.75 -16.20 12.52
N PHE A 49 -7.00 -16.57 12.21
CA PHE A 49 -7.80 -17.46 13.04
C PHE A 49 -7.19 -18.86 13.13
N ARG A 50 -6.80 -19.45 11.99
CA ARG A 50 -6.10 -20.76 11.96
C ARG A 50 -4.79 -20.76 12.74
N LEU A 51 -4.11 -19.62 12.81
CA LEU A 51 -2.86 -19.43 13.58
C LEU A 51 -3.09 -19.07 15.06
N GLY A 52 -4.35 -18.95 15.50
CA GLY A 52 -4.67 -18.56 16.89
C GLY A 52 -4.34 -17.12 17.26
N ASP A 53 -4.09 -16.24 16.29
CA ASP A 53 -3.71 -14.84 16.54
C ASP A 53 -4.96 -13.94 16.67
N LYS A 54 -5.06 -13.27 17.83
CA LYS A 54 -6.16 -12.36 18.21
C LYS A 54 -6.40 -11.22 17.22
N LYS A 55 -5.44 -10.89 16.33
CA LYS A 55 -5.65 -9.91 15.26
C LYS A 55 -6.82 -10.27 14.34
N TYR A 56 -7.20 -11.56 14.27
CA TYR A 56 -8.40 -12.03 13.56
C TYR A 56 -9.60 -11.09 13.73
N TYR A 57 -10.03 -10.82 14.97
CA TYR A 57 -11.26 -10.08 15.25
C TYR A 57 -11.27 -8.70 14.59
N ARG A 58 -10.21 -7.91 14.80
CA ARG A 58 -10.12 -6.57 14.21
C ARG A 58 -9.89 -6.57 12.70
N ILE A 59 -9.19 -7.56 12.15
CA ILE A 59 -8.96 -7.66 10.70
C ILE A 59 -10.30 -7.99 10.02
N ARG A 60 -11.05 -8.96 10.54
CA ARG A 60 -12.35 -9.36 10.01
C ARG A 60 -13.30 -8.17 9.87
N ASP A 61 -13.37 -7.34 10.91
CA ASP A 61 -14.30 -6.21 10.94
C ASP A 61 -13.75 -4.96 10.24
N CYS A 62 -12.48 -4.96 9.82
CA CYS A 62 -11.83 -3.80 9.21
C CYS A 62 -12.61 -3.22 8.03
N GLY A 63 -12.98 -1.94 8.11
CA GLY A 63 -13.68 -1.20 7.07
C GLY A 63 -15.14 -1.64 6.84
N SER A 64 -15.76 -2.32 7.80
CA SER A 64 -17.22 -2.54 7.78
C SER A 64 -18.01 -1.29 8.15
N PHE A 65 -17.38 -0.33 8.83
CA PHE A 65 -17.98 0.95 9.21
C PHE A 65 -17.19 2.10 8.59
N LEU A 66 -17.90 2.94 7.83
CA LEU A 66 -17.41 4.18 7.27
C LEU A 66 -18.43 5.29 7.52
N GLU A 67 -17.95 6.39 8.08
CA GLU A 67 -18.71 7.59 8.35
C GLU A 67 -18.19 8.71 7.43
N TYR A 68 -19.11 9.37 6.72
CA TYR A 68 -18.78 10.45 5.82
C TYR A 68 -19.49 11.73 6.24
N LYS A 69 -18.78 12.85 6.21
CA LYS A 69 -19.37 14.18 6.14
C LYS A 69 -19.79 14.45 4.70
N ARG A 70 -21.02 14.90 4.50
CA ARG A 70 -21.55 15.26 3.18
C ARG A 70 -21.66 16.78 3.09
N HIS A 71 -21.10 17.37 2.05
CA HIS A 71 -21.33 18.76 1.72
C HIS A 71 -22.77 18.93 1.23
N ILE A 72 -23.52 19.86 1.82
CA ILE A 72 -24.98 19.96 1.62
C ILE A 72 -25.30 20.35 0.17
N GLU A 73 -24.56 21.32 -0.37
CA GLU A 73 -24.82 21.88 -1.70
C GLU A 73 -24.25 21.01 -2.83
N THR A 74 -22.99 20.59 -2.70
CA THR A 74 -22.28 19.85 -3.77
C THR A 74 -22.49 18.34 -3.69
N GLY A 75 -23.01 17.84 -2.56
CA GLY A 75 -23.18 16.41 -2.31
C GLY A 75 -21.87 15.65 -2.09
N GLU A 76 -20.71 16.32 -2.11
CA GLU A 76 -19.40 15.70 -1.94
C GLU A 76 -19.27 15.02 -0.57
N LYS A 77 -18.71 13.81 -0.56
CA LYS A 77 -18.52 13.02 0.67
C LYS A 77 -17.06 13.02 1.08
N LYS A 78 -16.77 13.43 2.31
CA LYS A 78 -15.45 13.34 2.93
C LYS A 78 -15.48 12.35 4.08
N LEU A 79 -14.60 11.35 4.05
CA LEU A 79 -14.51 10.36 5.11
C LEU A 79 -14.13 11.05 6.44
N ASN A 80 -14.96 10.87 7.47
CA ASN A 80 -14.79 11.45 8.80
C ASN A 80 -14.31 10.40 9.82
N GLY A 81 -14.96 9.23 9.85
CA GLY A 81 -14.69 8.16 10.81
C GLY A 81 -14.72 6.78 10.14
N ALA A 82 -13.97 5.82 10.67
CA ALA A 82 -13.98 4.44 10.15
C ALA A 82 -13.21 3.45 11.05
N ASN A 83 -13.60 2.17 10.99
CA ASN A 83 -13.02 1.10 11.80
C ASN A 83 -11.85 0.35 11.13
N PHE A 84 -10.79 1.07 10.73
CA PHE A 84 -9.63 0.42 10.11
C PHE A 84 -8.68 -0.20 11.13
N CYS A 85 -8.33 -1.48 10.95
CA CYS A 85 -7.52 -2.23 11.92
C CYS A 85 -6.04 -1.82 11.98
N LYS A 86 -5.52 -1.15 10.94
CA LYS A 86 -4.13 -0.71 10.77
C LYS A 86 -3.07 -1.84 10.77
N VAL A 87 -3.49 -3.11 10.69
CA VAL A 87 -2.58 -4.26 10.52
C VAL A 87 -1.86 -4.15 9.19
N ARG A 88 -0.54 -4.36 9.19
CA ARG A 88 0.33 -4.19 8.01
C ARG A 88 -0.12 -5.05 6.81
N LEU A 89 -0.50 -6.30 7.06
CA LEU A 89 -0.91 -7.23 6.01
C LEU A 89 -2.37 -7.07 5.59
N CYS A 90 -3.20 -6.32 6.32
CA CYS A 90 -4.61 -6.14 5.98
C CYS A 90 -4.76 -5.46 4.61
N PRO A 91 -5.36 -6.12 3.60
CA PRO A 91 -5.50 -5.57 2.25
C PRO A 91 -6.23 -4.23 2.20
N MET A 92 -7.28 -4.05 3.01
CA MET A 92 -7.99 -2.79 3.14
C MET A 92 -7.08 -1.65 3.64
N CYS A 93 -6.31 -1.91 4.70
CA CYS A 93 -5.41 -0.90 5.27
C CYS A 93 -4.20 -0.64 4.37
N SER A 94 -3.63 -1.69 3.78
CA SER A 94 -2.48 -1.61 2.87
C SER A 94 -2.82 -0.81 1.61
N TRP A 95 -3.97 -1.08 0.99
CA TRP A 95 -4.46 -0.32 -0.16
C TRP A 95 -4.71 1.15 0.16
N ARG A 96 -5.36 1.46 1.29
CA ARG A 96 -5.56 2.87 1.68
C ARG A 96 -4.23 3.57 1.97
N ARG A 97 -3.28 2.86 2.59
CA ARG A 97 -1.92 3.36 2.81
C ARG A 97 -1.22 3.62 1.48
N SER A 98 -1.35 2.75 0.48
CA SER A 98 -0.72 2.95 -0.83
C SER A 98 -1.29 4.18 -1.54
N LEU A 99 -2.60 4.42 -1.47
CA LEU A 99 -3.23 5.63 -1.99
C LEU A 99 -2.70 6.90 -1.32
N LYS A 100 -2.55 6.87 0.01
CA LYS A 100 -1.98 8.01 0.77
C LYS A 100 -0.53 8.27 0.37
N ILE A 101 0.29 7.22 0.34
CA ILE A 101 1.70 7.31 -0.05
C ILE A 101 1.83 7.85 -1.47
N TYR A 102 1.02 7.35 -2.42
CA TYR A 102 0.99 7.83 -3.79
C TYR A 102 0.71 9.33 -3.84
N GLY A 103 -0.36 9.79 -3.17
CA GLY A 103 -0.71 11.22 -3.15
C GLY A 103 0.40 12.10 -2.57
N GLN A 104 1.05 11.65 -1.49
CA GLN A 104 2.18 12.37 -0.89
C GLN A 104 3.41 12.38 -1.80
N ALA A 105 3.75 11.23 -2.40
CA ALA A 105 4.87 11.11 -3.31
C ALA A 105 4.68 11.97 -4.57
N SER A 106 3.47 12.00 -5.15
CA SER A 106 3.15 12.83 -6.31
C SER A 106 3.36 14.32 -6.01
N GLN A 107 2.92 14.82 -4.85
CA GLN A 107 3.13 16.22 -4.47
C GLN A 107 4.61 16.58 -4.31
N VAL A 108 5.40 15.68 -3.71
CA VAL A 108 6.86 15.87 -3.58
C VAL A 108 7.53 15.87 -4.96
N MET A 109 7.10 14.98 -5.86
CA MET A 109 7.64 14.90 -7.22
C MET A 109 7.30 16.14 -8.05
N GLU A 110 6.06 16.62 -7.98
CA GLU A 110 5.61 17.84 -8.65
C GLU A 110 6.44 19.04 -8.22
N LYS A 111 6.63 19.22 -6.91
CA LYS A 111 7.48 20.29 -6.38
C LYS A 111 8.94 20.15 -6.82
N ALA A 112 9.45 18.92 -6.89
CA ALA A 112 10.81 18.66 -7.34
C ALA A 112 11.03 18.91 -8.84
N LEU A 113 9.98 18.85 -9.66
CA LEU A 113 10.03 19.15 -11.10
C LEU A 113 10.05 20.66 -11.39
N GLU A 114 9.46 21.49 -10.52
CA GLU A 114 9.59 22.95 -10.62
C GLU A 114 11.05 23.40 -10.52
N GLU A 115 11.83 22.70 -9.69
CA GLU A 115 13.28 22.87 -9.59
C GLU A 115 13.95 22.19 -10.81
N LYS A 116 14.17 22.94 -11.89
CA LYS A 116 14.64 22.47 -13.23
C LYS A 116 15.95 21.64 -13.30
N SER A 117 16.56 21.27 -12.17
CA SER A 117 17.89 20.64 -12.10
C SER A 117 17.89 19.15 -11.72
N TYR A 118 16.74 18.54 -11.47
CA TYR A 118 16.69 17.16 -10.96
C TYR A 118 16.20 16.13 -11.96
N ARG A 119 16.78 14.92 -11.89
CA ARG A 119 16.38 13.77 -12.69
C ARG A 119 15.92 12.63 -11.79
N PHE A 120 14.84 11.96 -12.18
CA PHE A 120 14.37 10.77 -11.49
C PHE A 120 15.08 9.53 -12.02
N LEU A 121 15.54 8.67 -11.12
CA LEU A 121 16.07 7.35 -11.41
C LEU A 121 15.12 6.31 -10.85
N PHE A 122 14.82 5.30 -11.66
CA PHE A 122 14.07 4.13 -11.25
C PHE A 122 15.05 2.97 -11.11
N LEU A 123 15.23 2.50 -9.88
CA LEU A 123 16.18 1.46 -9.53
C LEU A 123 15.42 0.27 -8.91
N THR A 124 15.48 -0.87 -9.59
CA THR A 124 15.03 -2.15 -9.05
C THR A 124 16.24 -2.94 -8.58
N LEU A 125 16.30 -3.31 -7.30
CA LEU A 125 17.36 -4.19 -6.79
C LEU A 125 16.79 -5.59 -6.62
N THR A 126 17.20 -6.55 -7.43
CA THR A 126 16.66 -7.91 -7.31
C THR A 126 17.60 -8.79 -6.49
N CYS A 127 17.03 -9.78 -5.82
CA CYS A 127 17.77 -10.83 -5.13
C CYS A 127 17.35 -12.18 -5.67
N LYS A 128 18.19 -13.21 -5.48
CA LYS A 128 17.79 -14.59 -5.75
C LYS A 128 16.51 -14.93 -4.98
N ASN A 129 15.68 -15.77 -5.56
CA ASN A 129 14.50 -16.28 -4.89
C ASN A 129 14.90 -17.05 -3.63
N VAL A 130 14.06 -17.00 -2.61
CA VAL A 130 14.26 -17.67 -1.33
C VAL A 130 13.02 -18.46 -0.93
N TYR A 131 13.18 -19.51 -0.15
CA TYR A 131 12.04 -20.22 0.44
C TYR A 131 11.36 -19.35 1.51
N GLY A 132 10.12 -19.70 1.88
CA GLY A 132 9.30 -18.92 2.81
C GLY A 132 9.96 -18.70 4.18
N GLU A 133 10.71 -19.70 4.66
CA GLU A 133 11.49 -19.64 5.92
C GLU A 133 12.57 -18.56 5.91
N ASP A 134 13.21 -18.32 4.76
CA ASP A 134 14.29 -17.36 4.60
C ASP A 134 13.82 -15.96 4.19
N LEU A 135 12.55 -15.82 3.80
CA LEU A 135 11.98 -14.56 3.30
C LEU A 135 12.22 -13.39 4.26
N SER A 136 12.00 -13.60 5.55
CA SER A 136 12.20 -12.56 6.57
C SER A 136 13.66 -12.10 6.63
N ASN A 137 14.59 -13.05 6.65
CA ASN A 137 16.03 -12.79 6.67
C ASN A 137 16.48 -12.06 5.41
N GLN A 138 15.97 -12.47 4.25
CA GLN A 138 16.33 -11.85 2.98
C GLN A 138 15.83 -10.41 2.87
N ILE A 139 14.62 -10.12 3.37
CA ILE A 139 14.10 -8.74 3.46
C ILE A 139 15.01 -7.89 4.37
N ASN A 140 15.43 -8.43 5.51
CA ASN A 140 16.32 -7.73 6.44
C ASN A 140 17.69 -7.44 5.80
N ASN A 141 18.28 -8.43 5.13
CA ASN A 141 19.56 -8.29 4.42
C ASN A 141 19.49 -7.20 3.36
N LEU A 142 18.42 -7.19 2.57
CA LEU A 142 18.20 -6.20 1.54
C LEU A 142 18.04 -4.79 2.12
N PHE A 143 17.29 -4.65 3.20
CA PHE A 143 17.13 -3.37 3.88
C PHE A 143 18.42 -2.87 4.50
N TYR A 144 19.22 -3.77 5.07
CA TYR A 144 20.53 -3.49 5.61
C TYR A 144 21.52 -3.05 4.52
N ALA A 145 21.56 -3.78 3.39
CA ALA A 145 22.40 -3.45 2.24
C ALA A 145 22.04 -2.07 1.67
N PHE A 146 20.74 -1.79 1.50
CA PHE A 146 20.27 -0.48 1.05
C PHE A 146 20.67 0.64 2.03
N ASN A 147 20.53 0.41 3.33
CA ASN A 147 20.95 1.38 4.35
C ASN A 147 22.47 1.64 4.32
N LYS A 148 23.28 0.60 4.08
CA LYS A 148 24.72 0.77 3.88
C LYS A 148 25.02 1.59 2.62
N MET A 149 24.33 1.29 1.51
CA MET A 149 24.47 2.03 0.25
C MET A 149 24.11 3.51 0.43
N SER A 150 22.97 3.80 1.06
CA SER A 150 22.50 5.18 1.26
C SER A 150 23.37 6.01 2.21
N LYS A 151 24.16 5.34 3.06
CA LYS A 151 25.14 5.99 3.94
C LYS A 151 26.47 6.34 3.26
N ARG A 152 26.78 5.76 2.09
CA ARG A 152 28.04 6.04 1.36
C ARG A 152 28.10 7.51 0.92
N LYS A 153 29.31 8.08 0.94
CA LYS A 153 29.57 9.48 0.57
C LYS A 153 29.03 9.80 -0.84
N ILE A 154 29.33 8.94 -1.82
CA ILE A 154 28.87 9.12 -3.19
C ILE A 154 27.34 9.15 -3.29
N PHE A 155 26.65 8.28 -2.56
CA PHE A 155 25.18 8.27 -2.54
C PHE A 155 24.64 9.58 -1.99
N LYS A 156 25.09 10.02 -0.80
CA LYS A 156 24.62 11.27 -0.18
C LYS A 156 24.92 12.53 -1.01
N GLN A 157 26.00 12.53 -1.79
CA GLN A 157 26.37 13.67 -2.62
C GLN A 157 25.53 13.76 -3.89
N THR A 158 25.27 12.62 -4.53
CA THR A 158 24.57 12.51 -5.81
C THR A 158 23.04 12.51 -5.63
N ILE A 159 22.56 11.78 -4.64
CA ILE A 159 21.14 11.52 -4.37
C ILE A 159 20.59 12.50 -3.35
N LYS A 160 19.58 13.28 -3.75
CA LYS A 160 18.93 14.30 -2.90
C LYS A 160 17.73 13.77 -2.14
N GLY A 161 17.14 12.68 -2.60
CA GLY A 161 16.03 12.03 -1.93
C GLY A 161 15.64 10.75 -2.64
N TRP A 162 15.10 9.81 -1.88
CA TRP A 162 14.66 8.53 -2.42
C TRP A 162 13.37 8.08 -1.74
N PHE A 163 12.55 7.35 -2.49
CA PHE A 163 11.38 6.63 -2.04
C PHE A 163 11.62 5.14 -2.29
N ARG A 164 11.26 4.28 -1.32
CA ARG A 164 11.43 2.84 -1.45
C ARG A 164 10.11 2.10 -1.20
N ALA A 165 9.77 1.20 -2.12
CA ALA A 165 8.74 0.19 -1.98
C ALA A 165 9.36 -1.21 -1.98
N LEU A 166 8.64 -2.20 -1.45
CA LEU A 166 9.05 -3.60 -1.46
C LEU A 166 7.91 -4.42 -2.08
N GLU A 167 8.21 -5.13 -3.15
CA GLU A 167 7.33 -6.12 -3.75
C GLU A 167 7.84 -7.53 -3.41
N VAL A 168 6.90 -8.43 -3.07
CA VAL A 168 7.19 -9.84 -2.83
C VAL A 168 6.22 -10.66 -3.67
N THR A 169 6.77 -11.54 -4.51
CA THR A 169 6.02 -12.36 -5.46
C THR A 169 6.29 -13.83 -5.17
N HIS A 170 5.23 -14.60 -4.95
CA HIS A 170 5.31 -16.03 -4.70
C HIS A 170 5.15 -16.81 -6.00
N ASN A 171 6.11 -17.69 -6.30
CA ASN A 171 6.05 -18.52 -7.48
C ASN A 171 5.21 -19.78 -7.22
N LEU A 172 4.02 -19.82 -7.81
CA LEU A 172 3.08 -20.94 -7.71
C LEU A 172 3.11 -21.87 -8.92
N ASP A 173 3.99 -21.61 -9.89
CA ASP A 173 4.15 -22.46 -11.07
C ASP A 173 4.92 -23.74 -10.72
N LYS A 174 4.21 -24.86 -10.66
CA LYS A 174 4.74 -26.19 -10.34
C LYS A 174 5.76 -26.70 -11.34
N THR A 175 5.79 -26.15 -12.55
CA THR A 175 6.74 -26.55 -13.60
C THR A 175 8.05 -25.77 -13.53
N SER A 176 8.10 -24.72 -12.72
CA SER A 176 9.27 -23.86 -12.56
C SER A 176 10.30 -24.49 -11.63
N ASN A 177 11.59 -24.41 -11.97
CA ASN A 177 12.70 -24.75 -11.06
C ASN A 177 12.71 -23.92 -9.77
N ASN A 178 11.96 -22.81 -9.74
CA ASN A 178 11.81 -21.94 -8.58
C ASN A 178 10.42 -22.08 -7.94
N TYR A 179 9.73 -23.21 -8.10
CA TYR A 179 8.43 -23.47 -7.47
C TYR A 179 8.48 -23.25 -5.95
N ASP A 180 7.42 -22.65 -5.42
CA ASP A 180 7.24 -22.37 -3.99
C ASP A 180 8.32 -21.46 -3.36
N THR A 181 9.01 -20.69 -4.20
CA THR A 181 9.96 -19.66 -3.75
C THR A 181 9.39 -18.26 -3.89
N TYR A 182 9.94 -17.33 -3.13
CA TYR A 182 9.58 -15.92 -3.09
C TYR A 182 10.64 -15.08 -3.77
N ARG A 183 10.23 -14.28 -4.74
CA ARG A 183 11.04 -13.21 -5.34
C ARG A 183 10.79 -11.90 -4.60
N ILE A 184 11.86 -11.16 -4.33
CA ILE A 184 11.80 -9.90 -3.59
C ILE A 184 12.39 -8.81 -4.48
N ASP A 185 11.54 -7.85 -4.84
CA ASP A 185 11.85 -6.77 -5.77
C ASP A 185 11.60 -5.42 -5.06
N PRO A 186 12.57 -4.88 -4.30
CA PRO A 186 12.54 -3.50 -3.86
C PRO A 186 12.64 -2.54 -5.04
N LEU A 187 11.77 -1.55 -4.98
CA LEU A 187 11.68 -0.50 -5.96
C LEU A 187 12.11 0.82 -5.33
N ILE A 188 13.12 1.45 -5.89
CA ILE A 188 13.66 2.72 -5.42
C ILE A 188 13.46 3.76 -6.52
N LEU A 189 12.67 4.78 -6.20
CA LEU A 189 12.56 5.99 -7.00
C LEU A 189 13.47 7.04 -6.36
N ASP A 190 14.41 7.56 -7.14
CA ASP A 190 15.52 8.35 -6.65
C ASP A 190 15.64 9.69 -7.40
N LYS A 191 16.07 10.76 -6.72
CA LYS A 191 16.29 12.12 -7.23
C LYS A 191 17.80 12.37 -7.33
N ASN A 192 18.35 12.29 -8.54
CA ASN A 192 19.75 12.64 -8.81
C ASN A 192 19.88 14.12 -9.21
N SER A 193 20.96 14.77 -8.76
CA SER A 193 21.24 16.19 -8.92
C SER A 193 22.46 16.55 -9.76
N ARG A 194 23.21 15.61 -10.34
CA ARG A 194 24.32 15.95 -11.25
C ARG A 194 24.51 14.90 -12.36
N ILE A 195 24.60 15.40 -13.60
CA ILE A 195 25.34 14.71 -14.65
C ILE A 195 26.80 14.77 -14.21
N LEU A 196 27.35 13.66 -13.70
CA LEU A 196 28.79 13.46 -13.82
C LEU A 196 29.00 13.17 -15.30
N SER A 197 29.38 14.20 -16.05
CA SER A 197 30.02 14.02 -17.34
C SER A 197 31.29 13.22 -17.04
N PHE A 198 31.27 11.94 -17.37
CA PHE A 198 32.51 11.18 -17.50
C PHE A 198 33.19 11.73 -18.75
N SER A 199 34.03 12.74 -18.54
CA SER A 199 35.16 13.07 -19.42
C SER A 199 36.30 12.09 -19.14
#